data_AF-A0A849UXT3-F1
#
_entry.id   AF-A0A849UXT3-F1
#
_cell.length_a   1.000
_cell.length_b   1.000
_cell.length_c   1.000
_cell.angle_alpha   90.00
_cell.angle_beta   90.00
_cell.angle_gamma   90.00
#
_symmetry.space_group_name_H-M   'P 1'
#
loop_
_entity.id
_entity.type
_entity.pdbx_description
1 polymer ?
#
loop_
_entity_poly.entity_id
_entity_poly.type
_entity_poly.pdbx_seq_one_letter_code
_entity_poly.pdbx_strand_id
1 'polypeptide(L)'
;MRPDDASQHITNRFADTSPLPDKADKSINKRNADSSKGRNVSFAKHIGNVAKQRWISDAAYYKAAARGFSPGNELNDWLAAEQDFIEMQVNRYLAIAKEDGLSIAGLRQLAKALGAEKPERLDSEAELIRLIQIASHQFPCFRTQFGELCDHHTDCQWQTECQKLIAEWQQG
;
A
#
# COMPACT_ATOMS: atom_id res chain seq x y z
N MET A 1 47.92 -43.64 22.62
CA MET A 1 47.26 -44.52 21.64
C MET A 1 47.08 -43.74 20.33
N ARG A 2 47.79 -44.14 19.28
CA ARG A 2 47.50 -43.86 17.85
C ARG A 2 46.82 -45.13 17.28
N PRO A 3 46.34 -45.17 16.03
CA PRO A 3 45.63 -44.20 15.18
C PRO A 3 44.32 -44.86 14.66
N ASP A 4 43.80 -44.46 13.49
CA ASP A 4 42.90 -45.17 12.55
C ASP A 4 41.63 -44.37 12.21
N ASP A 5 41.61 -43.64 11.09
CA ASP A 5 41.34 -44.08 9.70
C ASP A 5 39.88 -44.48 9.43
N ALA A 6 39.23 -43.74 8.52
CA ALA A 6 38.73 -44.29 7.25
C ALA A 6 37.64 -43.39 6.65
N SER A 7 38.05 -42.63 5.64
CA SER A 7 37.19 -42.11 4.57
C SER A 7 36.83 -43.28 3.64
N GLN A 8 35.55 -43.56 3.36
CA GLN A 8 35.15 -44.34 2.16
C GLN A 8 33.79 -43.91 1.59
N HIS A 9 33.85 -43.40 0.37
CA HIS A 9 32.84 -43.43 -0.70
C HIS A 9 32.25 -44.84 -0.90
N ILE A 10 31.03 -44.93 -1.47
CA ILE A 10 30.48 -45.98 -2.39
C ILE A 10 28.93 -45.82 -2.38
N THR A 11 28.11 -45.83 -3.45
CA THR A 11 28.21 -45.83 -4.92
C THR A 11 26.81 -45.51 -5.48
N ASN A 12 26.74 -44.74 -6.57
CA ASN A 12 25.62 -44.75 -7.50
C ASN A 12 25.60 -46.07 -8.29
N ARG A 13 24.42 -46.68 -8.46
CA ARG A 13 23.98 -47.46 -9.65
C ARG A 13 22.61 -48.08 -9.36
N PHE A 14 21.61 -47.76 -10.17
CA PHE A 14 20.96 -48.71 -11.07
C PHE A 14 19.98 -47.94 -11.97
N ALA A 15 20.32 -47.90 -13.25
CA ALA A 15 19.39 -47.62 -14.33
C ALA A 15 18.58 -48.89 -14.59
N ASP A 16 17.29 -48.77 -14.91
CA ASP A 16 16.69 -49.52 -16.01
C ASP A 16 15.32 -48.96 -16.45
N THR A 17 15.34 -48.38 -17.65
CA THR A 17 14.46 -48.62 -18.81
C THR A 17 12.93 -48.79 -18.65
N SER A 18 12.20 -47.71 -19.00
CA SER A 18 11.11 -47.55 -20.00
C SER A 18 10.16 -48.74 -20.33
N PRO A 19 8.82 -48.52 -20.55
CA PRO A 19 8.38 -47.81 -21.76
C PRO A 19 7.13 -46.89 -21.67
N LEU A 20 7.07 -45.98 -22.64
CA LEU A 20 5.95 -45.10 -23.02
C LEU A 20 4.67 -45.89 -23.35
N PRO A 21 3.50 -45.23 -23.20
CA PRO A 21 2.46 -45.33 -24.20
C PRO A 21 2.20 -43.99 -24.92
N ASP A 22 2.01 -44.15 -26.23
CA ASP A 22 1.73 -43.17 -27.26
C ASP A 22 0.31 -42.54 -27.14
N LYS A 23 0.24 -41.25 -27.46
CA LYS A 23 -0.88 -40.49 -28.08
C LYS A 23 -2.28 -40.50 -27.43
N ALA A 24 -2.58 -39.40 -26.75
CA ALA A 24 -3.81 -38.59 -26.80
C ALA A 24 -3.56 -37.43 -25.81
N ASP A 25 -3.92 -36.16 -25.99
CA ASP A 25 -4.89 -35.53 -26.84
C ASP A 25 -4.50 -34.04 -26.96
N LYS A 26 -4.56 -33.47 -28.16
CA LYS A 26 -4.43 -32.03 -28.38
C LYS A 26 -5.77 -31.38 -28.00
N SER A 27 -6.02 -31.13 -26.72
CA SER A 27 -6.98 -30.11 -26.29
C SER A 27 -6.96 -29.91 -24.77
N ILE A 28 -6.03 -29.08 -24.29
CA ILE A 28 -6.19 -28.46 -22.98
C ILE A 28 -6.16 -26.94 -23.14
N ASN A 29 -7.38 -26.42 -23.25
CA ASN A 29 -7.86 -25.15 -22.73
C ASN A 29 -7.07 -23.87 -23.01
N LYS A 30 -7.35 -23.31 -24.19
CA LYS A 30 -7.20 -21.88 -24.53
C LYS A 30 -8.26 -20.99 -23.81
N ARG A 31 -8.57 -21.25 -22.53
CA ARG A 31 -9.65 -20.58 -21.76
C ARG A 31 -9.25 -20.04 -20.37
N ASN A 32 -7.96 -19.98 -20.03
CA ASN A 32 -7.50 -19.61 -18.68
C ASN A 32 -6.83 -18.22 -18.54
N ALA A 33 -6.91 -17.36 -19.56
CA ALA A 33 -6.29 -16.03 -19.49
C ALA A 33 -7.07 -15.03 -18.61
N ASP A 34 -8.39 -15.22 -18.44
CA ASP A 34 -9.25 -14.23 -17.77
C ASP A 34 -9.34 -14.45 -16.24
N SER A 35 -9.32 -15.72 -15.78
CA SER A 35 -9.41 -16.08 -14.36
C SER A 35 -8.12 -15.78 -13.55
N SER A 36 -6.99 -15.63 -14.24
CA SER A 36 -5.66 -15.43 -13.65
C SER A 36 -5.45 -13.99 -13.17
N LYS A 37 -6.17 -13.02 -13.75
CA LYS A 37 -6.06 -11.59 -13.42
C LYS A 37 -6.73 -11.24 -12.08
N GLY A 38 -7.91 -11.80 -11.80
CA GLY A 38 -8.64 -11.55 -10.55
C GLY A 38 -7.96 -12.14 -9.29
N ARG A 39 -7.31 -13.30 -9.42
CA ARG A 39 -6.65 -13.99 -8.30
C ARG A 39 -5.39 -13.23 -7.82
N ASN A 40 -4.62 -12.67 -8.75
CA ASN A 40 -3.41 -11.88 -8.44
C ASN A 40 -3.73 -10.55 -7.75
N VAL A 41 -4.81 -9.86 -8.17
CA VAL A 41 -5.22 -8.59 -7.56
C VAL A 41 -5.69 -8.78 -6.11
N SER A 42 -6.42 -9.88 -5.83
CA SER A 42 -6.88 -10.20 -4.47
C SER A 42 -5.70 -10.48 -3.53
N PHE A 43 -4.69 -11.21 -4.00
CA PHE A 43 -3.52 -11.56 -3.20
C PHE A 43 -2.63 -10.34 -2.92
N ALA A 44 -2.36 -9.51 -3.93
CA ALA A 44 -1.61 -8.26 -3.74
C ALA A 44 -2.33 -7.29 -2.79
N LYS A 45 -3.66 -7.19 -2.86
CA LYS A 45 -4.47 -6.42 -1.90
C LYS A 45 -4.33 -6.96 -0.48
N HIS A 46 -4.36 -8.29 -0.32
CA HIS A 46 -4.21 -8.92 0.98
C HIS A 46 -2.81 -8.69 1.59
N ILE A 47 -1.74 -8.83 0.79
CA ILE A 47 -0.37 -8.55 1.22
C ILE A 47 -0.22 -7.07 1.65
N GLY A 48 -0.77 -6.14 0.88
CA GLY A 48 -0.75 -4.72 1.23
C GLY A 48 -1.45 -4.43 2.57
N ASN A 49 -2.59 -5.08 2.82
CA ASN A 49 -3.30 -4.96 4.09
C ASN A 49 -2.53 -5.56 5.27
N VAL A 50 -1.90 -6.73 5.08
CA VAL A 50 -1.07 -7.36 6.13
C VAL A 50 0.13 -6.49 6.47
N ALA A 51 0.77 -5.88 5.45
CA ALA A 51 1.88 -4.95 5.67
C ALA A 51 1.45 -3.70 6.44
N LYS A 52 0.30 -3.10 6.10
CA LYS A 52 -0.30 -1.98 6.85
C LYS A 52 -0.55 -2.38 8.32
N GLN A 53 -1.26 -3.49 8.54
CA GLN A 53 -1.63 -3.92 9.89
C GLN A 53 -0.41 -4.23 10.76
N ARG A 54 0.62 -4.86 10.18
CA ARG A 54 1.87 -5.11 10.89
C ARG A 54 2.56 -3.81 11.32
N TRP A 55 2.69 -2.86 10.40
CA TRP A 55 3.30 -1.57 10.71
C TRP A 55 2.56 -0.84 11.82
N ILE A 56 1.22 -0.77 11.75
CA ILE A 56 0.39 -0.12 12.76
C ILE A 56 0.51 -0.83 14.11
N SER A 57 0.47 -2.16 14.11
CA SER A 57 0.63 -2.96 15.33
C SER A 57 1.99 -2.72 16.00
N ASP A 58 3.07 -2.73 15.22
CA ASP A 58 4.42 -2.51 15.75
C ASP A 58 4.55 -1.08 16.30
N ALA A 59 4.05 -0.07 15.58
CA ALA A 59 4.07 1.32 16.03
C ALA A 59 3.23 1.54 17.30
N ALA A 60 2.02 0.95 17.38
CA ALA A 60 1.17 1.01 18.56
C ALA A 60 1.84 0.33 19.77
N TYR A 61 2.51 -0.81 19.56
CA TYR A 61 3.30 -1.48 20.58
C TYR A 61 4.41 -0.57 21.13
N TYR A 62 5.17 0.11 20.27
CA TYR A 62 6.22 1.02 20.72
C TYR A 62 5.67 2.26 21.43
N LYS A 63 4.52 2.79 21.02
CA LYS A 63 3.82 3.87 21.75
C LYS A 63 3.40 3.42 23.15
N ALA A 64 2.80 2.22 23.26
CA ALA A 64 2.45 1.63 24.55
C ALA A 64 3.69 1.39 25.43
N ALA A 65 4.79 0.90 24.84
CA ALA A 65 6.06 0.68 25.55
C ALA A 65 6.65 1.98 26.10
N ALA A 66 6.61 3.08 25.32
CA ALA A 66 7.13 4.39 25.73
C ALA A 66 6.44 4.95 26.99
N ARG A 67 5.17 4.60 27.20
CA ARG A 67 4.38 4.94 28.40
C ARG A 67 4.30 3.81 29.43
N GLY A 68 5.14 2.79 29.32
CA GLY A 68 5.24 1.68 30.26
C GLY A 68 4.05 0.72 30.26
N PHE A 69 3.35 0.55 29.13
CA PHE A 69 2.18 -0.33 28.96
C PHE A 69 1.04 -0.08 29.97
N SER A 70 0.85 1.17 30.41
CA SER A 70 -0.27 1.52 31.30
C SER A 70 -1.63 1.10 30.67
N PRO A 71 -2.59 0.53 31.41
CA PRO A 71 -3.86 0.13 30.81
C PRO A 71 -4.72 1.34 30.41
N GLY A 72 -5.70 1.12 29.52
CA GLY A 72 -6.73 2.10 29.18
C GLY A 72 -6.35 3.12 28.09
N ASN A 73 -5.22 2.93 27.42
CA ASN A 73 -4.74 3.77 26.32
C ASN A 73 -4.42 2.96 25.05
N GLU A 74 -4.73 1.67 25.04
CA GLU A 74 -4.43 0.75 23.93
C GLU A 74 -5.07 1.21 22.62
N LEU A 75 -6.33 1.67 22.70
CA LEU A 75 -7.04 2.23 21.55
C LEU A 75 -6.39 3.54 21.07
N ASN A 76 -5.96 4.40 21.99
CA ASN A 76 -5.30 5.67 21.63
C ASN A 76 -3.96 5.42 20.96
N ASP A 77 -3.17 4.46 21.44
CA ASP A 77 -1.90 4.07 20.81
C ASP A 77 -2.12 3.53 19.40
N TRP A 78 -3.18 2.72 19.22
CA TRP A 78 -3.57 2.20 17.91
C TRP A 78 -4.00 3.30 16.95
N LEU A 79 -4.88 4.21 17.38
CA LEU A 79 -5.35 5.33 16.57
C LEU A 79 -4.20 6.27 16.20
N ALA A 80 -3.31 6.57 17.15
CA ALA A 80 -2.12 7.37 16.87
C ALA A 80 -1.17 6.68 15.88
N ALA A 81 -0.99 5.36 15.99
CA ALA A 81 -0.21 4.60 15.02
C ALA A 81 -0.87 4.59 13.63
N GLU A 82 -2.19 4.45 13.54
CA GLU A 82 -2.88 4.55 12.24
C GLU A 82 -2.71 5.94 11.61
N GLN A 83 -2.79 7.00 12.42
CA GLN A 83 -2.53 8.37 11.97
C GLN A 83 -1.08 8.55 11.46
N ASP A 84 -0.08 8.06 12.20
CA ASP A 84 1.32 8.11 11.75
C ASP A 84 1.52 7.39 10.40
N PHE A 85 0.82 6.25 10.19
CA PHE A 85 0.87 5.51 8.93
C PHE A 85 0.31 6.35 7.78
N ILE A 86 -0.85 6.97 7.98
CA ILE A 86 -1.52 7.85 7.01
C ILE A 86 -0.56 8.97 6.60
N GLU A 87 0.00 9.69 7.58
CA GLU A 87 0.91 10.81 7.33
C GLU A 87 2.16 10.38 6.58
N MET A 88 2.74 9.23 6.95
CA MET A 88 3.87 8.66 6.23
C MET A 88 3.54 8.39 4.75
N GLN A 89 2.37 7.81 4.44
CA GLN A 89 1.97 7.53 3.06
C GLN A 89 1.75 8.81 2.25
N VAL A 90 1.07 9.80 2.85
CA VAL A 90 0.85 11.11 2.23
C VAL A 90 2.19 11.79 1.94
N ASN A 91 3.07 11.88 2.94
CA ASN A 91 4.38 12.52 2.79
C ASN A 91 5.26 11.82 1.75
N ARG A 92 5.26 10.49 1.75
CA ARG A 92 5.98 9.70 0.74
C ARG A 92 5.47 9.99 -0.67
N TYR A 93 4.15 10.06 -0.84
CA TYR A 93 3.54 10.37 -2.12
C TYR A 93 3.88 11.80 -2.59
N LEU A 94 3.73 12.79 -1.70
CA LEU A 94 4.06 14.18 -2.00
C LEU A 94 5.54 14.37 -2.34
N ALA A 95 6.44 13.62 -1.70
CA ALA A 95 7.86 13.65 -2.04
C ALA A 95 8.13 13.17 -3.47
N ILE A 96 7.47 12.08 -3.90
CA ILE A 96 7.59 11.55 -5.27
C ILE A 96 6.94 12.51 -6.27
N ALA A 97 5.75 13.05 -5.95
CA ALA A 97 5.00 13.93 -6.82
C ALA A 97 5.69 15.29 -7.07
N LYS A 98 6.62 15.72 -6.20
CA LYS A 98 7.42 16.94 -6.45
C LYS A 98 8.32 16.83 -7.69
N GLU A 99 8.72 15.62 -8.07
CA GLU A 99 9.62 15.39 -9.20
C GLU A 99 8.86 15.28 -10.54
N ASP A 100 7.75 14.52 -10.54
CA ASP A 100 7.02 14.17 -11.77
C ASP A 100 5.63 14.84 -11.90
N GLY A 101 5.23 15.63 -10.91
CA GLY A 101 3.87 16.19 -10.80
C GLY A 101 2.85 15.19 -10.23
N LEU A 102 1.68 15.72 -9.84
CA LEU A 102 0.57 14.90 -9.37
C LEU A 102 -0.11 14.21 -10.55
N SER A 103 -0.29 12.90 -10.44
CA SER A 103 -1.06 12.12 -11.42
C SER A 103 -2.34 11.58 -10.78
N ILE A 104 -3.44 11.61 -11.52
CA ILE A 104 -4.72 11.00 -11.12
C ILE A 104 -4.52 9.53 -10.72
N ALA A 105 -3.67 8.80 -11.44
CA ALA A 105 -3.35 7.41 -11.12
C ALA A 105 -2.66 7.28 -9.74
N GLY A 106 -1.70 8.16 -9.44
CA GLY A 106 -1.03 8.21 -8.15
C GLY A 106 -1.98 8.58 -7.00
N LEU A 107 -2.84 9.58 -7.20
CA LEU A 107 -3.84 9.99 -6.22
C LEU A 107 -4.85 8.86 -5.92
N ARG A 108 -5.30 8.12 -6.95
CA ARG A 108 -6.15 6.93 -6.76
C ARG A 108 -5.45 5.84 -5.95
N GLN A 109 -4.15 5.61 -6.20
CA GLN A 109 -3.36 4.64 -5.44
C GLN A 109 -3.20 5.07 -3.98
N LEU A 110 -2.91 6.34 -3.72
CA LEU A 110 -2.81 6.89 -2.38
C LEU A 110 -4.15 6.78 -1.64
N ALA A 111 -5.25 7.25 -2.23
CA ALA A 111 -6.58 7.14 -1.66
C ALA A 111 -6.94 5.69 -1.29
N LYS A 112 -6.60 4.73 -2.17
CA LYS A 112 -6.80 3.30 -1.91
C LYS A 112 -5.94 2.78 -0.76
N ALA A 113 -4.69 3.22 -0.64
CA ALA A 113 -3.80 2.84 0.45
C ALA A 113 -4.29 3.37 1.82
N LEU A 114 -4.96 4.52 1.82
CA LEU A 114 -5.61 5.12 2.98
C LEU A 114 -6.99 4.50 3.29
N GLY A 115 -7.48 3.59 2.45
CA GLY A 115 -8.76 2.91 2.66
C GLY A 115 -9.98 3.69 2.20
N ALA A 116 -9.81 4.73 1.38
CA ALA A 116 -10.92 5.47 0.82
C ALA A 116 -11.83 4.58 -0.05
N GLU A 117 -13.13 4.87 -0.03
CA GLU A 117 -14.10 4.11 -0.80
C GLU A 117 -14.07 4.48 -2.29
N LYS A 118 -13.87 3.46 -3.14
CA LYS A 118 -14.02 3.51 -4.60
C LYS A 118 -13.28 4.68 -5.31
N PRO A 119 -12.01 4.97 -4.99
CA PRO A 119 -11.26 6.07 -5.63
C PRO A 119 -11.11 5.88 -7.15
N GLU A 120 -11.20 4.65 -7.66
CA GLU A 120 -11.12 4.35 -9.09
C GLU A 120 -12.20 5.01 -9.96
N ARG A 121 -13.29 5.48 -9.34
CA ARG A 121 -14.41 6.14 -10.05
C ARG A 121 -14.22 7.63 -10.23
N LEU A 122 -13.27 8.25 -9.52
CA LEU A 122 -13.03 9.69 -9.57
C LEU A 122 -11.92 9.98 -10.59
N ASP A 123 -12.20 10.83 -11.56
CA ASP A 123 -11.25 11.31 -12.58
C ASP A 123 -10.76 12.74 -12.32
N SER A 124 -11.36 13.42 -11.34
CA SER A 124 -10.94 14.75 -10.93
C SER A 124 -9.85 14.68 -9.85
N GLU A 125 -8.72 15.33 -10.11
CA GLU A 125 -7.65 15.55 -9.12
C GLU A 125 -8.20 16.23 -7.85
N ALA A 126 -9.05 17.24 -8.04
CA ALA A 126 -9.73 17.96 -6.97
C ALA A 126 -10.56 17.04 -6.06
N GLU A 127 -11.36 16.12 -6.64
CA GLU A 127 -12.17 15.19 -5.86
C GLU A 127 -11.33 14.13 -5.16
N LEU A 128 -10.27 13.66 -5.82
CA LEU A 128 -9.33 12.70 -5.22
C LEU A 128 -8.58 13.29 -4.03
N ILE A 129 -8.12 14.54 -4.13
CA ILE A 129 -7.46 15.24 -3.02
C ILE A 129 -8.42 15.40 -1.84
N ARG A 130 -9.67 15.80 -2.08
CA ARG A 130 -10.68 15.87 -1.00
C ARG A 130 -10.90 14.50 -0.36
N LEU A 131 -11.00 13.46 -1.17
CA LEU A 131 -11.19 12.09 -0.67
C LEU A 131 -10.01 11.65 0.21
N ILE A 132 -8.78 11.99 -0.19
CA ILE A 132 -7.57 11.73 0.59
C ILE A 132 -7.56 12.54 1.89
N GLN A 133 -7.94 13.82 1.86
CA GLN A 133 -8.03 14.67 3.06
C GLN A 133 -9.01 14.07 4.08
N ILE A 134 -10.21 13.69 3.63
CA ILE A 134 -11.22 13.03 4.47
C ILE A 134 -10.67 11.71 5.05
N ALA A 135 -10.05 10.87 4.21
CA ALA A 135 -9.46 9.60 4.64
C ALA A 135 -8.27 9.78 5.60
N SER A 136 -7.61 10.94 5.58
CA SER A 136 -6.47 11.26 6.44
C SER A 136 -6.86 11.90 7.76
N HIS A 137 -8.16 11.95 8.09
CA HIS A 137 -8.73 12.69 9.21
C HIS A 137 -8.33 14.18 9.24
N GLN A 138 -7.94 14.74 8.09
CA GLN A 138 -7.68 16.15 7.93
C GLN A 138 -8.99 16.83 7.51
N PHE A 139 -9.31 17.97 8.13
CA PHE A 139 -10.47 18.76 7.71
C PHE A 139 -10.28 19.12 6.23
N PRO A 140 -11.22 18.76 5.33
CA PRO A 140 -11.06 19.05 3.93
C PRO A 140 -11.01 20.57 3.78
N CYS A 141 -9.84 21.11 3.45
CA CYS A 141 -9.63 22.55 3.28
C CYS A 141 -9.63 22.92 1.79
N PHE A 142 -9.64 21.92 0.90
CA PHE A 142 -9.69 22.13 -0.53
C PHE A 142 -11.14 22.35 -1.01
N ARG A 143 -11.49 23.61 -1.30
CA ARG A 143 -12.77 24.05 -1.90
C ARG A 143 -14.01 23.70 -1.06
N THR A 144 -13.92 23.72 0.27
CA THR A 144 -15.01 23.34 1.19
C THR A 144 -16.12 24.38 1.33
N GLN A 145 -15.90 25.64 0.92
CA GLN A 145 -16.96 26.61 0.64
C GLN A 145 -16.40 27.82 -0.12
N PHE A 146 -17.25 28.51 -0.90
CA PHE A 146 -16.90 29.77 -1.56
C PHE A 146 -16.46 30.81 -0.52
N GLY A 147 -15.18 31.20 -0.53
CA GLY A 147 -14.66 32.29 0.28
C GLY A 147 -13.84 31.89 1.51
N GLU A 148 -13.84 30.62 1.89
CA GLU A 148 -12.96 30.12 2.95
C GLU A 148 -11.77 29.41 2.29
N LEU A 149 -10.63 30.11 2.30
CA LEU A 149 -9.33 29.53 1.95
C LEU A 149 -9.07 28.33 2.85
N CYS A 150 -8.18 27.43 2.43
CA CYS A 150 -7.58 26.51 3.38
C CYS A 150 -7.09 27.34 4.57
N ASP A 151 -7.49 27.03 5.81
CA ASP A 151 -7.20 27.87 6.99
C ASP A 151 -5.70 28.06 7.29
N HIS A 152 -4.81 27.62 6.38
CA HIS A 152 -3.39 27.89 6.40
C HIS A 152 -2.78 27.61 7.77
N HIS A 153 -3.28 26.57 8.45
CA HIS A 153 -2.51 25.97 9.51
C HIS A 153 -1.17 25.59 8.89
N THR A 154 -0.08 26.11 9.47
CA THR A 154 1.28 26.07 8.92
C THR A 154 1.82 24.64 8.75
N ASP A 155 1.08 23.65 9.23
CA ASP A 155 1.32 22.21 9.19
C ASP A 155 0.46 21.46 8.16
N CYS A 156 -0.36 22.15 7.35
CA CYS A 156 -1.15 21.51 6.31
C CYS A 156 -0.25 20.92 5.21
N GLN A 157 -0.17 19.59 5.17
CA GLN A 157 0.65 18.83 4.21
C GLN A 157 0.27 19.10 2.74
N TRP A 158 -0.96 19.55 2.47
CA TRP A 158 -1.51 19.77 1.13
C TRP A 158 -1.43 21.23 0.65
N GLN A 159 -0.87 22.16 1.45
CA GLN A 159 -0.91 23.59 1.16
C GLN A 159 -0.38 23.94 -0.24
N THR A 160 0.81 23.44 -0.60
CA THR A 160 1.46 23.72 -1.89
C THR A 160 0.62 23.23 -3.06
N GLU A 161 0.07 22.02 -2.96
CA GLU A 161 -0.70 21.41 -4.04
C GLU A 161 -2.09 22.06 -4.19
N CYS A 162 -2.72 22.39 -3.06
CA CYS A 162 -3.95 23.18 -3.07
C CYS A 162 -3.73 24.56 -3.71
N GLN A 163 -2.59 25.21 -3.46
CA GLN A 163 -2.25 26.51 -4.07
C GLN A 163 -2.02 26.41 -5.59
N LYS A 164 -1.32 25.39 -6.08
CA LYS A 164 -1.14 25.15 -7.52
C LYS A 164 -2.47 24.97 -8.22
N LEU A 165 -3.33 24.12 -7.65
CA LEU A 165 -4.68 23.90 -8.16
C LEU A 165 -5.53 25.18 -8.11
N ILE A 166 -5.35 26.08 -7.15
CA ILE A 166 -6.06 27.37 -7.18
C ILE A 166 -5.53 28.28 -8.31
N ALA A 167 -4.21 28.31 -8.51
CA ALA A 167 -3.57 29.18 -9.50
C ALA A 167 -3.92 28.82 -10.95
N GLU A 168 -4.01 27.53 -11.29
CA GLU A 168 -4.43 27.07 -12.62
C GLU A 168 -5.87 27.49 -12.96
N TRP A 169 -6.75 27.57 -11.96
CA TRP A 169 -8.15 27.95 -12.14
C TRP A 169 -8.36 29.46 -12.32
N GLN A 170 -7.42 30.31 -11.91
CA GLN A 170 -7.50 31.76 -12.12
C GLN A 170 -7.03 32.20 -13.52
N GLN A 171 -6.49 31.27 -14.32
CA GLN A 171 -5.96 31.56 -15.66
C GLN A 171 -6.87 31.08 -16.80
N GLY A 172 -8.00 30.44 -16.49
CA GLY A 172 -9.03 30.00 -17.46
C GLY A 172 -10.34 30.75 -17.28
#